data_AF-A0A832G2Q4-F1
#
_entry.id   AF-A0A832G2Q4-F1
#
_cell.length_a   1.000
_cell.length_b   1.000
_cell.length_c   1.000
_cell.angle_alpha   90.00
_cell.angle_beta   90.00
_cell.angle_gamma   90.00
#
_symmetry.space_group_name_H-M   'P 1'
#
loop_
_entity.id
_entity.type
_entity.pdbx_description
1 polymer ?
#
loop_
_entity_poly.entity_id
_entity_poly.type
_entity_poly.pdbx_seq_one_letter_code
_entity_poly.pdbx_strand_id
1 'polypeptide(L)'
;MEEKQYLIKKFSEFYSKHRIDLPKEFKKREFAFVPFESIPEFVMRRHVSFESEEEFRGYVAKNVPAHVYYSSAYYENPGEEKMEKKGWIGADLIFDIDGDHLPIKTKNIASLLERTKIEVKKLIKLLKTDFGVKEVEIFFSGGRGYHVHVLDEDFRYLEAPERREIIDYLTLNNPRLFGNFPESNAEIRVKRYLSKKGIPERNWKKEKFIKSAIDALRVYIDAPVTADVKRLIRMPGTLHGKSGLRVTKVEDIETFDPFRDAIAFGEEKVRVRILKKVKMKMGGYEFNFSPGDSAEIPEFSAIYLICRGLAKI
;
A
#
# COMPACT_ATOMS: atom_id res chain seq x y z
N MET A 1 -10.27 1.87 -26.57
CA MET A 1 -9.04 1.39 -27.26
C MET A 1 -8.03 2.53 -27.34
N GLU A 2 -8.49 3.71 -27.73
CA GLU A 2 -7.72 4.95 -27.78
C GLU A 2 -7.15 5.36 -26.41
N GLU A 3 -7.94 5.26 -25.35
CA GLU A 3 -7.54 5.63 -23.98
C GLU A 3 -6.42 4.74 -23.48
N LYS A 4 -6.49 3.45 -23.77
CA LYS A 4 -5.47 2.47 -23.40
C LYS A 4 -4.15 2.76 -24.13
N GLN A 5 -4.20 3.04 -25.43
CA GLN A 5 -3.00 3.41 -26.19
C GLN A 5 -2.38 4.71 -25.68
N TYR A 6 -3.21 5.69 -25.33
CA TYR A 6 -2.76 6.92 -24.68
C TYR A 6 -2.06 6.64 -23.35
N LEU A 7 -2.65 5.83 -22.46
CA LEU A 7 -2.03 5.46 -21.19
C LEU A 7 -0.71 4.69 -21.38
N ILE A 8 -0.65 3.73 -22.31
CA ILE A 8 0.59 3.01 -22.64
C ILE A 8 1.69 3.98 -23.08
N LYS A 9 1.36 4.91 -23.98
CA LYS A 9 2.30 5.94 -24.44
C LYS A 9 2.82 6.76 -23.25
N LYS A 10 1.94 7.24 -22.38
CA LYS A 10 2.32 8.06 -21.22
C LYS A 10 3.13 7.29 -20.17
N PHE A 11 2.77 6.04 -19.90
CA PHE A 11 3.56 5.20 -18.98
C PHE A 11 4.94 4.87 -19.58
N SER A 12 5.04 4.67 -20.89
CA SER A 12 6.32 4.49 -21.58
C SER A 12 7.21 5.74 -21.48
N GLU A 13 6.63 6.93 -21.71
CA GLU A 13 7.31 8.22 -21.52
C GLU A 13 7.78 8.40 -20.06
N PHE A 14 6.99 7.97 -19.07
CA PHE A 14 7.41 8.00 -17.67
C PHE A 14 8.62 7.08 -17.43
N TYR A 15 8.51 5.80 -17.79
CA TYR A 15 9.57 4.81 -17.52
C TYR A 15 10.86 5.04 -18.31
N SER A 16 10.79 5.71 -19.45
CA SER A 16 11.98 6.10 -20.22
C SER A 16 12.75 7.29 -19.62
N LYS A 17 12.05 8.20 -18.92
CA LYS A 17 12.64 9.42 -18.35
C LYS A 17 13.06 9.24 -16.88
N HIS A 18 12.43 8.33 -16.14
CA HIS A 18 12.63 8.18 -14.70
C HIS A 18 13.41 6.92 -14.38
N ARG A 19 14.52 7.08 -13.64
CA ARG A 19 15.21 5.97 -12.99
C ARG A 19 14.36 5.45 -11.82
N ILE A 20 14.21 4.14 -11.74
CA ILE A 20 13.56 3.46 -10.62
C ILE A 20 14.63 2.74 -9.81
N ASP A 21 14.72 3.07 -8.53
CA ASP A 21 15.63 2.38 -7.62
C ASP A 21 15.11 0.96 -7.34
N LEU A 22 16.00 -0.02 -7.47
CA LEU A 22 15.69 -1.41 -7.20
C LEU A 22 15.66 -1.69 -5.68
N PRO A 23 14.81 -2.62 -5.22
CA PRO A 23 14.77 -2.99 -3.80
C PRO A 23 16.08 -3.62 -3.33
N LYS A 24 16.35 -3.56 -2.02
CA LYS A 24 17.51 -4.22 -1.40
C LYS A 24 17.55 -5.71 -1.78
N GLU A 25 18.73 -6.17 -2.20
CA GLU A 25 18.98 -7.54 -2.68
C GLU A 25 18.03 -7.97 -3.82
N PHE A 26 17.72 -7.06 -4.77
CA PHE A 26 16.79 -7.33 -5.88
C PHE A 26 17.06 -8.63 -6.65
N LYS A 27 18.33 -9.04 -6.77
CA LYS A 27 18.71 -10.29 -7.44
C LYS A 27 18.15 -11.55 -6.78
N LYS A 28 17.81 -11.47 -5.49
CA LYS A 28 17.18 -12.55 -4.72
C LYS A 28 15.66 -12.45 -4.70
N ARG A 29 15.05 -11.56 -5.50
CA ARG A 29 13.61 -11.28 -5.44
C ARG A 29 12.93 -11.62 -6.75
N GLU A 30 11.72 -12.14 -6.62
CA GLU A 30 10.81 -12.29 -7.76
C GLU A 30 10.20 -10.93 -8.09
N PHE A 31 10.11 -10.62 -9.37
CA PHE A 31 9.35 -9.50 -9.91
C PHE A 31 8.09 -10.01 -10.62
N ALA A 32 7.05 -9.18 -10.57
CA ALA A 32 5.82 -9.43 -11.28
C ALA A 32 5.28 -8.15 -11.91
N PHE A 33 4.66 -8.30 -13.07
CA PHE A 33 4.20 -7.19 -13.90
C PHE A 33 2.77 -7.39 -14.34
N VAL A 34 1.96 -6.34 -14.30
CA VAL A 34 0.61 -6.34 -14.89
C VAL A 34 0.66 -5.52 -16.18
N PRO A 35 0.53 -6.15 -17.36
CA PRO A 35 0.39 -5.44 -18.63
C PRO A 35 -0.95 -4.70 -18.70
N PHE A 36 -1.04 -3.67 -19.54
CA PHE A 36 -2.31 -2.98 -19.80
C PHE A 36 -3.34 -3.90 -20.50
N GLU A 37 -2.92 -4.94 -21.20
CA GLU A 37 -3.75 -5.98 -21.82
C GLU A 37 -4.49 -6.83 -20.80
N SER A 38 -3.96 -6.91 -19.60
CA SER A 38 -4.52 -7.69 -18.52
C SER A 38 -5.43 -6.87 -17.62
N ILE A 39 -5.86 -5.67 -18.03
CA ILE A 39 -6.83 -4.85 -17.28
C ILE A 39 -8.16 -4.88 -18.06
N PRO A 40 -9.29 -5.26 -17.42
CA PRO A 40 -9.52 -5.32 -15.98
C PRO A 40 -9.25 -6.65 -15.26
N GLU A 41 -8.96 -7.74 -15.95
CA GLU A 41 -8.85 -9.11 -15.40
C GLU A 41 -7.72 -9.27 -14.34
N PHE A 42 -6.77 -8.34 -14.35
CA PHE A 42 -5.65 -8.18 -13.43
C PHE A 42 -4.67 -9.37 -13.40
N VAL A 43 -4.42 -9.97 -14.56
CA VAL A 43 -3.44 -11.08 -14.71
C VAL A 43 -2.00 -10.56 -14.60
N MET A 44 -1.20 -11.21 -13.75
CA MET A 44 0.20 -10.88 -13.54
C MET A 44 1.12 -11.83 -14.32
N ARG A 45 2.16 -11.28 -14.95
CA ARG A 45 3.34 -12.02 -15.40
C ARG A 45 4.29 -12.14 -14.22
N ARG A 46 4.53 -13.36 -13.74
CA ARG A 46 5.27 -13.66 -12.51
C ARG A 46 6.56 -14.42 -12.82
N HIS A 47 7.32 -14.75 -11.77
CA HIS A 47 8.56 -15.54 -11.88
C HIS A 47 9.64 -14.87 -12.72
N VAL A 48 9.68 -13.53 -12.72
CA VAL A 48 10.74 -12.77 -13.38
C VAL A 48 11.82 -12.44 -12.35
N SER A 49 13.09 -12.55 -12.72
CA SER A 49 14.22 -12.09 -11.92
C SER A 49 15.18 -11.32 -12.82
N PHE A 50 16.03 -10.49 -12.22
CA PHE A 50 16.98 -9.65 -12.94
C PHE A 50 18.35 -9.73 -12.30
N GLU A 51 19.38 -9.80 -13.14
CA GLU A 51 20.78 -9.83 -12.71
C GLU A 51 21.41 -8.44 -12.68
N SER A 52 20.79 -7.45 -13.30
CA SER A 52 21.27 -6.07 -13.37
C SER A 52 20.13 -5.04 -13.44
N GLU A 53 20.44 -3.78 -13.13
CA GLU A 53 19.48 -2.69 -13.27
C GLU A 53 19.16 -2.40 -14.73
N GLU A 54 20.14 -2.58 -15.62
CA GLU A 54 20.00 -2.44 -17.07
C GLU A 54 19.00 -3.45 -17.64
N GLU A 55 19.04 -4.70 -17.18
CA GLU A 55 18.10 -5.74 -17.59
C GLU A 55 16.68 -5.40 -17.16
N PHE A 56 16.49 -4.97 -15.90
CA PHE A 56 15.20 -4.52 -15.40
C PHE A 56 14.66 -3.34 -16.24
N ARG A 57 15.49 -2.32 -16.48
CA ARG A 57 15.10 -1.15 -17.28
C ARG A 57 14.73 -1.53 -18.70
N GLY A 58 15.53 -2.39 -19.34
CA GLY A 58 15.25 -2.92 -20.67
C GLY A 58 13.92 -3.68 -20.73
N TYR A 59 13.63 -4.49 -19.72
CA TYR A 59 12.37 -5.22 -19.61
C TYR A 59 11.17 -4.27 -19.46
N VAL A 60 11.26 -3.28 -18.56
CA VAL A 60 10.20 -2.29 -18.33
C VAL A 60 9.97 -1.43 -19.57
N ALA A 61 11.02 -0.96 -20.22
CA ALA A 61 10.92 -0.18 -21.46
C ALA A 61 10.27 -0.97 -22.61
N LYS A 62 10.60 -2.27 -22.73
CA LYS A 62 10.04 -3.15 -23.76
C LYS A 62 8.57 -3.52 -23.51
N ASN A 63 8.18 -3.74 -22.25
CA ASN A 63 6.87 -4.30 -21.91
C ASN A 63 5.86 -3.27 -21.38
N VAL A 64 6.31 -2.07 -20.98
CA VAL A 64 5.51 -0.96 -20.43
C VAL A 64 4.38 -1.42 -19.48
N PRO A 65 4.71 -1.75 -18.23
CA PRO A 65 3.74 -2.32 -17.28
C PRO A 65 2.77 -1.26 -16.73
N ALA A 66 1.50 -1.63 -16.58
CA ALA A 66 0.53 -0.84 -15.83
C ALA A 66 0.80 -0.89 -14.32
N HIS A 67 1.33 -2.00 -13.82
CA HIS A 67 1.77 -2.15 -12.45
C HIS A 67 3.04 -3.00 -12.36
N VAL A 68 3.92 -2.64 -11.43
CA VAL A 68 5.14 -3.40 -11.12
C VAL A 68 5.11 -3.81 -9.66
N TYR A 69 5.52 -5.05 -9.41
CA TYR A 69 5.61 -5.65 -8.08
C TYR A 69 6.93 -6.39 -7.93
N TYR A 70 7.33 -6.57 -6.67
CA TYR A 70 8.43 -7.44 -6.29
C TYR A 70 8.03 -8.24 -5.04
N SER A 71 8.64 -9.40 -4.81
CA SER A 71 8.33 -10.23 -3.64
C SER A 71 8.89 -9.60 -2.37
N SER A 72 8.09 -9.60 -1.29
CA SER A 72 8.60 -9.37 0.07
C SER A 72 9.62 -10.45 0.46
N ALA A 73 9.45 -11.66 -0.06
CA ALA A 73 10.38 -12.76 0.07
C ALA A 73 11.68 -12.58 -0.69
N TYR A 74 12.71 -13.19 -0.12
CA TYR A 74 14.01 -13.48 -0.72
C TYR A 74 14.10 -14.98 -1.05
N TYR A 75 14.70 -15.28 -2.19
CA TYR A 75 14.82 -16.62 -2.75
C TYR A 75 16.25 -16.88 -3.24
N GLU A 76 16.66 -18.14 -3.23
CA GLU A 76 17.87 -18.60 -3.91
C GLU A 76 17.68 -18.56 -5.43
N ASN A 77 16.52 -19.02 -5.91
CA ASN A 77 16.15 -19.08 -7.32
C ASN A 77 14.83 -18.31 -7.58
N PRO A 78 14.84 -16.97 -7.59
CA PRO A 78 13.61 -16.17 -7.66
C PRO A 78 12.79 -16.34 -8.95
N GLY A 79 13.44 -16.71 -10.05
CA GLY A 79 12.82 -16.97 -11.36
C GLY A 79 12.17 -18.34 -11.52
N GLU A 80 12.29 -19.25 -10.55
CA GLU A 80 11.67 -20.58 -10.65
C GLU A 80 10.13 -20.51 -10.61
N GLU A 81 9.45 -21.31 -11.45
CA GLU A 81 7.99 -21.35 -11.45
C GLU A 81 7.43 -22.06 -10.21
N LYS A 82 8.09 -23.15 -9.80
CA LYS A 82 7.65 -23.95 -8.65
C LYS A 82 8.15 -23.35 -7.35
N MET A 83 7.23 -23.00 -6.45
CA MET A 83 7.56 -22.38 -5.16
C MET A 83 8.51 -23.20 -4.30
N GLU A 84 8.42 -24.53 -4.35
CA GLU A 84 9.30 -25.47 -3.63
C GLU A 84 10.76 -25.39 -4.12
N LYS A 85 10.97 -25.01 -5.38
CA LYS A 85 12.30 -24.90 -6.02
C LYS A 85 12.93 -23.53 -5.85
N LYS A 86 12.17 -22.52 -5.42
CA LYS A 86 12.70 -21.17 -5.22
C LYS A 86 13.74 -21.08 -4.11
N GLY A 87 13.69 -21.96 -3.10
CA GLY A 87 14.54 -21.89 -1.91
C GLY A 87 14.28 -20.59 -1.13
N TRP A 88 13.21 -20.55 -0.33
CA TRP A 88 12.86 -19.35 0.47
C TRP A 88 13.92 -19.11 1.55
N ILE A 89 14.43 -17.87 1.63
CA ILE A 89 15.51 -17.48 2.55
C ILE A 89 14.97 -16.67 3.74
N GLY A 90 13.94 -15.87 3.50
CA GLY A 90 13.38 -14.91 4.45
C GLY A 90 12.39 -13.99 3.74
N ALA A 91 11.73 -13.09 4.48
CA ALA A 91 10.85 -12.08 3.89
C ALA A 91 10.77 -10.81 4.72
N ASP A 92 10.68 -9.66 4.06
CA ASP A 92 10.42 -8.40 4.76
C ASP A 92 9.10 -8.48 5.56
N LEU A 93 9.07 -7.87 6.75
CA LEU A 93 7.83 -7.66 7.49
C LEU A 93 7.17 -6.37 6.99
N ILE A 94 6.03 -6.53 6.31
CA ILE A 94 5.32 -5.44 5.64
C ILE A 94 3.88 -5.43 6.09
N PHE A 95 3.39 -4.23 6.43
CA PHE A 95 2.01 -3.97 6.78
C PHE A 95 1.35 -3.13 5.70
N ASP A 96 0.16 -3.52 5.23
CA ASP A 96 -0.64 -2.74 4.30
C ASP A 96 -1.84 -2.10 5.01
N ILE A 97 -1.95 -0.78 4.88
CA ILE A 97 -3.03 0.04 5.43
C ILE A 97 -3.90 0.51 4.26
N ASP A 98 -4.80 -0.35 3.78
CA ASP A 98 -5.81 0.02 2.77
C ASP A 98 -7.04 0.63 3.44
N GLY A 99 -7.52 1.73 2.87
CA GLY A 99 -8.76 2.38 3.28
C GLY A 99 -10.00 1.48 3.26
N ASP A 100 -10.02 0.40 2.48
CA ASP A 100 -11.12 -0.58 2.49
C ASP A 100 -11.26 -1.34 3.82
N HIS A 101 -10.18 -1.45 4.59
CA HIS A 101 -10.16 -2.10 5.91
C HIS A 101 -10.55 -1.16 7.05
N LEU A 102 -10.76 0.13 6.76
CA LEU A 102 -11.21 1.10 7.76
C LEU A 102 -12.71 0.92 8.06
N PRO A 103 -13.14 1.16 9.31
CA PRO A 103 -14.53 0.99 9.71
C PRO A 103 -15.46 2.02 9.05
N ILE A 104 -14.94 3.20 8.73
CA ILE A 104 -15.70 4.30 8.14
C ILE A 104 -15.44 4.33 6.64
N LYS A 105 -16.44 3.88 5.88
CA LYS A 105 -16.42 3.95 4.41
C LYS A 105 -16.80 5.37 3.97
N THR A 106 -15.84 6.07 3.36
CA THR A 106 -16.06 7.37 2.70
C THR A 106 -15.97 7.21 1.19
N LYS A 107 -16.80 7.95 0.45
CA LYS A 107 -16.68 8.06 -1.02
C LYS A 107 -15.55 9.01 -1.43
N ASN A 108 -15.07 9.86 -0.52
CA ASN A 108 -13.99 10.80 -0.78
C ASN A 108 -12.62 10.16 -0.46
N ILE A 109 -11.82 9.97 -1.50
CA ILE A 109 -10.49 9.36 -1.41
C ILE A 109 -9.50 10.18 -0.57
N ALA A 110 -9.56 11.52 -0.60
CA ALA A 110 -8.68 12.34 0.22
C ALA A 110 -8.95 12.13 1.70
N SER A 111 -10.23 12.14 2.11
CA SER A 111 -10.62 11.83 3.48
C SER A 111 -10.29 10.40 3.88
N LEU A 112 -10.29 9.46 2.93
CA LEU A 112 -9.88 8.07 3.18
C LEU A 112 -8.38 8.00 3.49
N LEU A 113 -7.56 8.66 2.69
CA LEU A 113 -6.10 8.69 2.84
C LEU A 113 -5.66 9.42 4.11
N GLU A 114 -6.39 10.46 4.54
CA GLU A 114 -6.14 11.09 5.85
C GLU A 114 -6.43 10.14 7.02
N ARG A 115 -7.43 9.28 6.91
CA ARG A 115 -7.70 8.27 7.93
C ARG A 115 -6.66 7.16 7.93
N THR A 116 -6.18 6.71 6.77
CA THR A 116 -5.11 5.70 6.72
C THR A 116 -3.80 6.24 7.29
N LYS A 117 -3.48 7.54 7.13
CA LYS A 117 -2.33 8.17 7.83
C LYS A 117 -2.40 8.04 9.35
N ILE A 118 -3.59 8.17 9.95
CA ILE A 118 -3.77 8.00 11.40
C ILE A 118 -3.40 6.57 11.82
N GLU A 119 -3.81 5.57 11.05
CA GLU A 119 -3.51 4.16 11.32
C GLU A 119 -2.01 3.85 11.10
N VAL A 120 -1.37 4.44 10.08
CA VAL A 120 0.08 4.35 9.88
C VAL A 120 0.84 4.85 11.12
N LYS A 121 0.46 6.02 11.66
CA LYS A 121 1.11 6.57 12.87
C LYS A 121 0.91 5.69 14.10
N LYS A 122 -0.30 5.16 14.29
CA LYS A 122 -0.57 4.20 15.38
C LYS A 122 0.31 2.95 15.24
N LEU A 123 0.38 2.40 14.03
CA LEU A 123 1.21 1.22 13.72
C LEU A 123 2.67 1.49 14.06
N ILE A 124 3.26 2.55 13.50
CA ILE A 124 4.68 2.88 13.70
C ILE A 124 4.98 3.09 15.19
N LYS A 125 4.08 3.76 15.92
CA LYS A 125 4.23 3.92 17.36
C LYS A 125 4.34 2.57 18.06
N LEU A 126 3.45 1.63 17.78
CA LEU A 126 3.47 0.30 18.40
C LEU A 126 4.70 -0.51 17.99
N LEU A 127 5.07 -0.49 16.71
CA LEU A 127 6.28 -1.16 16.23
C LEU A 127 7.52 -0.68 17.00
N LYS A 128 7.64 0.65 17.19
CA LYS A 128 8.77 1.23 17.93
C LYS A 128 8.70 0.96 19.43
N THR A 129 7.55 1.16 20.07
CA THR A 129 7.44 1.10 21.54
C THR A 129 7.32 -0.30 22.09
N ASP A 130 6.61 -1.17 21.38
CA ASP A 130 6.19 -2.48 21.89
C ASP A 130 7.01 -3.62 21.29
N PHE A 131 7.48 -3.47 20.04
CA PHE A 131 8.31 -4.45 19.34
C PHE A 131 9.78 -4.05 19.22
N GLY A 132 10.15 -2.83 19.63
CA GLY A 132 11.53 -2.35 19.56
C GLY A 132 12.07 -2.14 18.14
N VAL A 133 11.19 -2.02 17.14
CA VAL A 133 11.59 -1.75 15.75
C VAL A 133 12.35 -0.44 15.68
N LYS A 134 13.55 -0.47 15.09
CA LYS A 134 14.44 0.68 14.95
C LYS A 134 14.05 1.50 13.72
N GLU A 135 13.95 0.84 12.57
CA GLU A 135 13.78 1.50 11.28
C GLU A 135 12.57 0.99 10.51
N VAL A 136 11.82 1.95 9.95
CA VAL A 136 10.68 1.70 9.07
C VAL A 136 10.71 2.62 7.88
N GLU A 137 10.23 2.15 6.74
CA GLU A 137 9.93 2.97 5.57
C GLU A 137 8.42 2.95 5.30
N ILE A 138 7.90 4.09 4.84
CA ILE A 138 6.50 4.25 4.50
C ILE A 138 6.41 4.50 3.00
N PHE A 139 5.47 3.85 2.34
CA PHE A 139 5.22 4.03 0.91
C PHE A 139 3.75 4.27 0.66
N PHE A 140 3.42 5.33 -0.07
CA PHE A 140 2.10 5.48 -0.66
C PHE A 140 1.94 4.45 -1.77
N SER A 141 0.86 3.65 -1.72
CA SER A 141 0.65 2.53 -2.65
C SER A 141 0.28 2.96 -4.08
N GLY A 142 0.16 4.26 -4.34
CA GLY A 142 -0.37 4.82 -5.58
C GLY A 142 -1.90 4.79 -5.66
N GLY A 143 -2.57 4.20 -4.66
CA GLY A 143 -4.01 3.97 -4.65
C GLY A 143 -4.69 4.60 -3.44
N ARG A 144 -5.11 3.74 -2.50
CA ARG A 144 -6.00 4.11 -1.37
C ARG A 144 -5.38 3.85 0.00
N GLY A 145 -4.08 3.62 0.06
CA GLY A 145 -3.42 3.15 1.26
C GLY A 145 -1.92 3.38 1.26
N TYR A 146 -1.30 2.89 2.32
CA TYR A 146 0.13 2.98 2.54
C TYR A 146 0.68 1.62 2.95
N HIS A 147 1.93 1.34 2.57
CA HIS A 147 2.68 0.21 3.10
C HIS A 147 3.69 0.72 4.12
N VAL A 148 3.86 -0.02 5.21
CA VAL A 148 4.93 0.20 6.20
C VAL A 148 5.86 -1.02 6.15
N HIS A 149 7.10 -0.79 5.77
CA HIS A 149 8.15 -1.81 5.67
C HIS A 149 9.03 -1.71 6.91
N VAL A 150 9.23 -2.83 7.61
CA VAL A 150 10.21 -2.93 8.70
C VAL A 150 11.56 -3.30 8.10
N LEU A 151 12.60 -2.50 8.36
CA LEU A 151 13.93 -2.69 7.78
C LEU A 151 14.84 -3.60 8.62
N ASP A 152 14.52 -3.75 9.90
CA ASP A 152 15.27 -4.55 10.87
C ASP A 152 15.38 -6.02 10.44
N GLU A 153 16.62 -6.53 10.33
CA GLU A 153 16.88 -7.87 9.78
C GLU A 153 16.34 -9.00 10.66
N ASP A 154 16.23 -8.78 11.98
CA ASP A 154 15.71 -9.75 12.95
C ASP A 154 14.28 -10.20 12.64
N PHE A 155 13.48 -9.36 11.96
CA PHE A 155 12.10 -9.66 11.59
C PHE A 155 11.99 -10.47 10.29
N ARG A 156 13.09 -10.65 9.53
CA ARG A 156 13.08 -11.30 8.21
C ARG A 156 12.74 -12.79 8.27
N TYR A 157 13.08 -13.44 9.38
CA TYR A 157 12.93 -14.88 9.55
C TYR A 157 11.58 -15.29 10.15
N LEU A 158 10.73 -14.32 10.49
CA LEU A 158 9.39 -14.60 11.00
C LEU A 158 8.55 -15.29 9.93
N GLU A 159 8.00 -16.44 10.26
CA GLU A 159 7.09 -17.18 9.40
C GLU A 159 5.64 -16.73 9.61
N ALA A 160 4.71 -17.36 8.89
CA ALA A 160 3.31 -17.00 8.95
C ALA A 160 2.70 -17.10 10.37
N PRO A 161 3.02 -18.12 11.21
CA PRO A 161 2.49 -18.19 12.58
C PRO A 161 2.92 -17.01 13.46
N GLU A 162 4.20 -16.64 13.47
CA GLU A 162 4.70 -15.53 14.29
C GLU A 162 4.14 -14.19 13.82
N ARG A 163 4.02 -14.00 12.49
CA ARG A 163 3.39 -12.80 11.93
C ARG A 163 1.92 -12.68 12.33
N ARG A 164 1.19 -13.80 12.47
CA ARG A 164 -0.19 -13.78 12.98
C ARG A 164 -0.26 -13.32 14.43
N GLU A 165 0.69 -13.68 15.29
CA GLU A 165 0.74 -13.16 16.66
C GLU A 165 0.94 -11.64 16.69
N ILE A 166 1.79 -11.10 15.80
CA ILE A 166 1.95 -9.64 15.62
C ILE A 166 0.63 -9.00 15.16
N ILE A 167 -0.02 -9.58 14.16
CA ILE A 167 -1.32 -9.12 13.65
C ILE A 167 -2.37 -9.10 14.76
N ASP A 168 -2.46 -10.16 15.57
CA ASP A 168 -3.43 -10.27 16.65
C ASP A 168 -3.17 -9.23 17.75
N TYR A 169 -1.89 -9.01 18.08
CA TYR A 169 -1.49 -7.96 19.01
C TYR A 169 -1.90 -6.56 18.54
N LEU A 170 -1.71 -6.26 17.24
CA LEU A 170 -2.01 -4.95 16.66
C LEU A 170 -3.52 -4.72 16.50
N THR A 171 -4.24 -5.72 16.01
CA THR A 171 -5.65 -5.60 15.63
C THR A 171 -6.62 -5.79 16.79
N LEU A 172 -6.17 -6.39 17.89
CA LEU A 172 -6.96 -6.72 19.09
C LEU A 172 -8.25 -7.49 18.76
N ASN A 173 -8.19 -8.36 17.74
CA ASN A 173 -9.33 -9.15 17.29
C ASN A 173 -9.59 -10.41 18.15
N ASN A 174 -8.78 -10.67 19.17
CA ASN A 174 -8.85 -11.91 19.94
C ASN A 174 -10.11 -11.96 20.83
N PRO A 175 -11.02 -12.95 20.64
CA PRO A 175 -12.21 -13.11 21.47
C PRO A 175 -11.90 -13.34 22.96
N ARG A 176 -10.70 -13.83 23.28
CA ARG A 176 -10.26 -14.05 24.67
C ARG A 176 -10.13 -12.76 25.47
N LEU A 177 -10.08 -11.59 24.84
CA LEU A 177 -10.15 -10.30 25.54
C LEU A 177 -11.43 -10.14 26.36
N PHE A 178 -12.49 -10.91 26.05
CA PHE A 178 -13.77 -10.91 26.75
C PHE A 178 -13.93 -12.11 27.73
N GLY A 179 -12.92 -12.97 27.89
CA GLY A 179 -13.00 -14.24 28.64
C GLY A 179 -12.15 -14.29 29.94
N ASN A 180 -11.91 -15.52 30.45
CA ASN A 180 -10.94 -15.76 31.52
C ASN A 180 -9.52 -15.70 30.95
N PHE A 181 -8.80 -14.65 31.33
CA PHE A 181 -7.48 -14.30 30.84
C PHE A 181 -6.37 -15.28 31.29
N PRO A 182 -5.60 -15.88 30.36
CA PRO A 182 -4.16 -16.04 30.56
C PRO A 182 -3.44 -14.73 30.19
N GLU A 183 -2.42 -14.32 30.96
CA GLU A 183 -1.70 -13.06 30.72
C GLU A 183 -0.99 -13.04 29.36
N SER A 184 -1.58 -12.33 28.39
CA SER A 184 -0.97 -12.06 27.09
C SER A 184 -0.48 -10.61 26.99
N ASN A 185 0.49 -10.35 26.11
CA ASN A 185 0.96 -8.98 25.88
C ASN A 185 -0.16 -8.04 25.40
N ALA A 186 -1.10 -8.54 24.60
CA ALA A 186 -2.26 -7.77 24.12
C ALA A 186 -3.19 -7.38 25.29
N GLU A 187 -3.41 -8.28 26.24
CA GLU A 187 -4.17 -7.99 27.45
C GLU A 187 -3.46 -6.95 28.31
N ILE A 188 -2.15 -7.12 28.56
CA ILE A 188 -1.35 -6.15 29.33
C ILE A 188 -1.47 -4.76 28.71
N ARG A 189 -1.42 -4.66 27.39
CA ARG A 189 -1.62 -3.42 26.64
C ARG A 189 -2.99 -2.79 26.89
N VAL A 190 -4.07 -3.59 26.85
CA VAL A 190 -5.44 -3.13 27.16
C VAL A 190 -5.57 -2.69 28.63
N LYS A 191 -5.07 -3.48 29.59
CA LYS A 191 -5.08 -3.15 31.02
C LYS A 191 -4.33 -1.84 31.29
N ARG A 192 -3.16 -1.65 30.69
CA ARG A 192 -2.38 -0.40 30.79
C ARG A 192 -3.16 0.82 30.28
N TYR A 193 -3.90 0.67 29.17
CA TYR A 193 -4.76 1.75 28.66
C TYR A 193 -5.91 2.08 29.62
N LEU A 194 -6.62 1.06 30.11
CA LEU A 194 -7.74 1.24 31.05
C LEU A 194 -7.29 1.88 32.37
N SER A 195 -6.14 1.44 32.89
CA SER A 195 -5.49 2.03 34.05
C SER A 195 -5.15 3.51 33.82
N LYS A 196 -4.51 3.85 32.68
CA LYS A 196 -4.22 5.24 32.31
C LYS A 196 -5.47 6.11 32.13
N LYS A 197 -6.61 5.52 31.82
CA LYS A 197 -7.92 6.20 31.76
C LYS A 197 -8.63 6.30 33.10
N GLY A 198 -8.02 5.84 34.20
CA GLY A 198 -8.59 5.88 35.53
C GLY A 198 -9.76 4.92 35.75
N ILE A 199 -9.92 3.90 34.89
CA ILE A 199 -10.98 2.91 35.05
C ILE A 199 -10.59 1.95 36.18
N PRO A 200 -11.44 1.76 37.23
CA PRO A 200 -11.15 0.79 38.30
C PRO A 200 -11.05 -0.65 37.77
N GLU A 201 -10.12 -1.44 38.30
CA GLU A 201 -9.85 -2.82 37.84
C GLU A 201 -11.10 -3.73 37.84
N ARG A 202 -11.96 -3.61 38.86
CA ARG A 202 -13.26 -4.30 38.94
C ARG A 202 -14.17 -4.08 37.73
N ASN A 203 -13.93 -3.03 36.94
CA ASN A 203 -14.70 -2.69 35.76
C ASN A 203 -14.02 -3.14 34.45
N TRP A 204 -12.76 -3.57 34.44
CA TRP A 204 -12.01 -3.84 33.20
C TRP A 204 -12.64 -4.94 32.35
N LYS A 205 -13.33 -5.91 32.96
CA LYS A 205 -14.05 -6.98 32.26
C LYS A 205 -15.38 -6.56 31.64
N LYS A 206 -15.88 -5.35 31.91
CA LYS A 206 -17.16 -4.90 31.37
C LYS A 206 -17.00 -4.55 29.89
N GLU A 207 -17.88 -5.11 29.05
CA GLU A 207 -17.85 -4.98 27.59
C GLU A 207 -17.65 -3.53 27.10
N LYS A 208 -18.36 -2.56 27.70
CA LYS A 208 -18.23 -1.14 27.31
C LYS A 208 -16.80 -0.60 27.42
N PHE A 209 -16.04 -1.02 28.43
CA PHE A 209 -14.67 -0.55 28.65
C PHE A 209 -13.69 -1.29 27.75
N ILE A 210 -13.88 -2.60 27.56
CA ILE A 210 -13.09 -3.41 26.61
C ILE A 210 -13.26 -2.84 25.20
N LYS A 211 -14.51 -2.63 24.76
CA LYS A 211 -14.82 -2.07 23.45
C LYS A 211 -14.17 -0.69 23.26
N SER A 212 -14.30 0.20 24.25
CA SER A 212 -13.64 1.50 24.21
C SER A 212 -12.11 1.40 24.12
N ALA A 213 -11.49 0.44 24.80
CA ALA A 213 -10.05 0.20 24.71
C ALA A 213 -9.66 -0.35 23.34
N ILE A 214 -10.40 -1.34 22.80
CA ILE A 214 -10.17 -1.90 21.48
C ILE A 214 -10.28 -0.80 20.41
N ASP A 215 -11.34 0.00 20.41
CA ASP A 215 -11.55 1.07 19.44
C ASP A 215 -10.43 2.12 19.47
N ALA A 216 -9.88 2.39 20.66
CA ALA A 216 -8.80 3.36 20.83
C ALA A 216 -7.42 2.80 20.42
N LEU A 217 -7.17 1.52 20.69
CA LEU A 217 -5.84 0.91 20.57
C LEU A 217 -5.64 0.18 19.25
N ARG A 218 -6.68 -0.43 18.69
CA ARG A 218 -6.51 -1.28 17.52
C ARG A 218 -5.93 -0.50 16.33
N VAL A 219 -5.19 -1.23 15.52
CA VAL A 219 -4.72 -0.77 14.21
C VAL A 219 -5.47 -1.55 13.13
N TYR A 220 -5.99 -0.82 12.14
CA TYR A 220 -6.59 -1.44 10.96
C TYR A 220 -5.52 -1.71 9.90
N ILE A 221 -5.29 -3.00 9.63
CA ILE A 221 -4.31 -3.49 8.65
C ILE A 221 -4.95 -4.58 7.77
N ASP A 222 -4.42 -4.76 6.56
CA ASP A 222 -4.64 -5.97 5.76
C ASP A 222 -3.82 -7.13 6.34
N ALA A 223 -4.45 -7.90 7.22
CA ALA A 223 -3.82 -9.04 7.90
C ALA A 223 -3.25 -10.10 6.92
N PRO A 224 -3.98 -10.51 5.85
CA PRO A 224 -3.43 -11.41 4.83
C PRO A 224 -2.12 -10.93 4.19
N VAL A 225 -1.96 -9.62 3.94
CA VAL A 225 -0.70 -9.07 3.40
C VAL A 225 0.45 -9.30 4.37
N THR A 226 0.22 -9.05 5.67
CA THR A 226 1.25 -9.16 6.70
C THR A 226 1.62 -10.63 6.98
N ALA A 227 0.64 -11.54 6.98
CA ALA A 227 0.87 -12.96 7.28
C ALA A 227 1.57 -13.73 6.14
N ASP A 228 1.44 -13.26 4.90
CA ASP A 228 1.98 -13.92 3.71
C ASP A 228 3.48 -13.62 3.52
N VAL A 229 4.31 -14.60 3.84
CA VAL A 229 5.78 -14.52 3.69
C VAL A 229 6.26 -14.59 2.25
N LYS A 230 5.36 -14.73 1.27
CA LYS A 230 5.67 -14.81 -0.18
C LYS A 230 4.93 -13.73 -0.97
N ARG A 231 4.43 -12.70 -0.28
CA ARG A 231 3.59 -11.65 -0.85
C ARG A 231 4.31 -10.85 -1.93
N LEU A 232 3.58 -10.44 -2.96
CA LEU A 232 4.03 -9.44 -3.91
C LEU A 232 3.64 -8.04 -3.43
N ILE A 233 4.61 -7.14 -3.39
CA ILE A 233 4.48 -5.77 -2.93
C ILE A 233 4.71 -4.84 -4.10
N ARG A 234 3.90 -3.79 -4.18
CA ARG A 234 4.01 -2.82 -5.26
C ARG A 234 5.33 -2.09 -5.17
N MET A 235 6.04 -2.00 -6.29
CA MET A 235 7.40 -1.46 -6.34
C MET A 235 7.40 0.07 -6.19
N PRO A 236 8.12 0.63 -5.19
CA PRO A 236 8.35 2.07 -5.10
C PRO A 236 8.99 2.63 -6.38
N GLY A 237 8.68 3.89 -6.70
CA GLY A 237 9.14 4.57 -7.92
C GLY A 237 8.34 4.24 -9.18
N THR A 238 7.47 3.23 -9.16
CA THR A 238 6.66 2.82 -10.32
C THR A 238 5.28 3.49 -10.36
N LEU A 239 4.52 3.28 -11.43
CA LEU A 239 3.17 3.83 -11.57
C LEU A 239 2.09 2.84 -11.14
N HIS A 240 0.98 3.38 -10.63
CA HIS A 240 -0.21 2.61 -10.32
C HIS A 240 -1.24 2.72 -11.45
N GLY A 241 -1.40 1.67 -12.26
CA GLY A 241 -2.28 1.63 -13.44
C GLY A 241 -3.75 2.04 -13.26
N LYS A 242 -4.31 2.00 -12.04
CA LYS A 242 -5.70 2.49 -11.78
C LYS A 242 -5.78 3.96 -11.36
N SER A 243 -4.67 4.68 -11.27
CA SER A 243 -4.63 6.10 -10.88
C SER A 243 -3.61 6.93 -11.65
N GLY A 244 -2.59 6.33 -12.25
CA GLY A 244 -1.46 7.07 -12.83
C GLY A 244 -0.58 7.78 -11.79
N LEU A 245 -0.83 7.59 -10.49
CA LEU A 245 0.02 8.14 -9.44
C LEU A 245 1.25 7.26 -9.24
N ARG A 246 2.34 7.89 -8.81
CA ARG A 246 3.59 7.20 -8.46
C ARG A 246 3.48 6.55 -7.08
N VAL A 247 3.97 5.32 -6.99
CA VAL A 247 4.20 4.62 -5.72
C VAL A 247 5.39 5.30 -5.05
N THR A 248 5.13 6.09 -4.02
CA THR A 248 6.07 7.12 -3.56
C THR A 248 6.49 6.84 -2.13
N LYS A 249 7.81 6.86 -1.87
CA LYS A 249 8.36 6.85 -0.51
C LYS A 249 7.88 8.10 0.23
N VAL A 250 7.41 7.91 1.44
CA VAL A 250 6.84 8.97 2.28
C VAL A 250 7.84 9.29 3.38
N GLU A 251 8.53 10.42 3.25
CA GLU A 251 9.50 10.90 4.23
C GLU A 251 8.81 11.37 5.52
N ASP A 252 7.71 12.11 5.38
CA ASP A 252 6.87 12.54 6.50
C ASP A 252 5.38 12.30 6.20
N ILE A 253 4.78 11.38 6.97
CA ILE A 253 3.38 10.99 6.83
C ILE A 253 2.39 12.11 7.20
N GLU A 254 2.80 13.08 8.00
CA GLU A 254 1.99 14.24 8.37
C GLU A 254 1.80 15.17 7.16
N THR A 255 2.88 15.50 6.48
CA THR A 255 2.89 16.54 5.43
C THR A 255 2.68 15.99 4.02
N PHE A 256 2.83 14.68 3.82
CA PHE A 256 2.67 14.06 2.51
C PHE A 256 1.26 14.18 1.97
N ASP A 257 1.08 14.78 0.80
CA ASP A 257 -0.17 14.85 0.07
C ASP A 257 -0.10 13.99 -1.20
N PRO A 258 -0.79 12.84 -1.26
CA PRO A 258 -0.82 11.99 -2.45
C PRO A 258 -1.25 12.71 -3.73
N PHE A 259 -2.10 13.74 -3.64
CA PHE A 259 -2.59 14.49 -4.80
C PHE A 259 -1.68 15.66 -5.19
N ARG A 260 -0.49 15.76 -4.59
CA ARG A 260 0.57 16.70 -4.95
C ARG A 260 1.89 15.96 -5.13
N ASP A 261 2.31 15.20 -4.12
CA ASP A 261 3.65 14.62 -3.99
C ASP A 261 3.81 13.30 -4.78
N ALA A 262 2.69 12.66 -5.14
CA ALA A 262 2.66 11.43 -5.95
C ALA A 262 2.30 11.67 -7.43
N ILE A 263 2.17 12.93 -7.86
CA ILE A 263 1.94 13.27 -9.28
C ILE A 263 3.19 12.92 -10.09
N ALA A 264 2.98 12.21 -11.20
CA ALA A 264 4.05 11.70 -12.07
C ALA A 264 4.14 12.40 -13.44
N PHE A 265 3.12 13.20 -13.78
CA PHE A 265 2.91 13.75 -15.13
C PHE A 265 2.79 15.27 -15.08
N GLY A 266 2.98 15.91 -16.23
CA GLY A 266 3.05 17.37 -16.33
C GLY A 266 1.68 18.04 -16.38
N GLU A 267 1.70 19.33 -16.71
CA GLU A 267 0.50 20.16 -16.80
C GLU A 267 0.04 20.47 -18.23
N GLU A 268 0.63 19.79 -19.23
CA GLU A 268 0.21 19.91 -20.63
C GLU A 268 -1.30 19.71 -20.75
N LYS A 269 -1.96 20.56 -21.54
CA LYS A 269 -3.43 20.53 -21.64
C LYS A 269 -3.89 19.36 -22.48
N VAL A 270 -4.75 18.53 -21.89
CA VAL A 270 -5.36 17.37 -22.53
C VAL A 270 -6.86 17.57 -22.55
N ARG A 271 -7.45 17.46 -23.73
CA ARG A 271 -8.90 17.48 -23.89
C ARG A 271 -9.47 16.12 -23.48
N VAL A 272 -10.47 16.14 -22.61
CA VAL A 272 -11.17 14.94 -22.16
C VAL A 272 -12.68 15.14 -22.16
N ARG A 273 -13.41 14.06 -22.38
CA ARG A 273 -14.84 13.95 -22.14
C ARG A 273 -15.11 13.24 -20.82
N ILE A 274 -15.90 13.87 -19.96
CA ILE A 274 -16.22 13.39 -18.63
C ILE A 274 -17.35 12.34 -18.70
N LEU A 275 -17.14 11.19 -18.07
CA LEU A 275 -18.07 10.05 -18.08
C LEU A 275 -18.93 9.97 -16.81
N LYS A 276 -18.41 10.45 -15.68
CA LYS A 276 -19.08 10.38 -14.38
C LYS A 276 -18.86 11.70 -13.63
N LYS A 277 -19.72 11.99 -12.65
CA LYS A 277 -19.57 13.18 -11.81
C LYS A 277 -18.22 13.14 -11.09
N VAL A 278 -17.47 14.23 -11.20
CA VAL A 278 -16.15 14.39 -10.60
C VAL A 278 -16.18 15.59 -9.67
N LYS A 279 -15.74 15.39 -8.42
CA LYS A 279 -15.39 16.48 -7.50
C LYS A 279 -14.09 16.11 -6.80
N MET A 280 -12.99 16.80 -7.11
CA MET A 280 -11.68 16.52 -6.53
C MET A 280 -10.76 17.74 -6.55
N LYS A 281 -9.71 17.68 -5.74
CA LYS A 281 -8.58 18.62 -5.77
C LYS A 281 -7.30 17.84 -6.06
N MET A 282 -6.51 18.30 -7.03
CA MET A 282 -5.28 17.63 -7.44
C MET A 282 -4.32 18.62 -8.09
N GLY A 283 -3.04 18.59 -7.71
CA GLY A 283 -2.00 19.49 -8.25
C GLY A 283 -2.29 20.97 -8.03
N GLY A 284 -3.01 21.33 -6.96
CA GLY A 284 -3.45 22.71 -6.70
C GLY A 284 -4.73 23.14 -7.44
N TYR A 285 -5.23 22.33 -8.38
CA TYR A 285 -6.47 22.61 -9.11
C TYR A 285 -7.68 22.00 -8.42
N GLU A 286 -8.82 22.67 -8.54
CA GLU A 286 -10.12 22.14 -8.13
C GLU A 286 -10.96 21.79 -9.36
N PHE A 287 -11.45 20.56 -9.40
CA PHE A 287 -12.24 20.03 -10.51
C PHE A 287 -13.64 19.69 -10.03
N ASN A 288 -14.64 20.22 -10.73
CA ASN A 288 -16.05 19.92 -10.50
C ASN A 288 -16.75 19.76 -11.86
N PHE A 289 -16.91 18.51 -12.29
CA PHE A 289 -17.47 18.19 -13.60
C PHE A 289 -18.71 17.31 -13.48
N SER A 290 -19.62 17.50 -14.42
CA SER A 290 -20.79 16.67 -14.64
C SER A 290 -20.55 15.66 -15.77
N PRO A 291 -21.25 14.51 -15.77
CA PRO A 291 -21.20 13.59 -16.91
C PRO A 291 -21.58 14.30 -18.22
N GLY A 292 -20.79 14.12 -19.27
CA GLY A 292 -21.01 14.74 -20.57
C GLY A 292 -20.17 15.99 -20.84
N ASP A 293 -19.61 16.63 -19.80
CA ASP A 293 -18.74 17.79 -19.95
C ASP A 293 -17.52 17.46 -20.82
N SER A 294 -17.07 18.44 -21.61
CA SER A 294 -15.78 18.40 -22.30
C SER A 294 -14.89 19.48 -21.72
N ALA A 295 -13.67 19.13 -21.32
CA ALA A 295 -12.77 20.04 -20.63
C ALA A 295 -11.32 19.85 -21.11
N GLU A 296 -10.56 20.93 -21.09
CA GLU A 296 -9.10 20.90 -21.25
C GLU A 296 -8.46 21.03 -19.87
N ILE A 297 -7.82 19.97 -19.41
CA ILE A 297 -7.27 19.86 -18.06
C ILE A 297 -5.79 19.46 -18.11
N PRO A 298 -5.01 19.72 -17.06
CA PRO A 298 -3.63 19.24 -16.95
C PRO A 298 -3.50 17.73 -17.21
N GLU A 299 -2.40 17.32 -17.85
CA GLU A 299 -2.12 15.92 -18.21
C GLU A 299 -2.22 14.98 -17.00
N PHE A 300 -1.66 15.37 -15.85
CA PHE A 300 -1.75 14.54 -14.64
C PHE A 300 -3.18 14.23 -14.23
N SER A 301 -4.11 15.18 -14.36
CA SER A 301 -5.49 14.99 -13.95
C SER A 301 -6.27 14.24 -15.03
N ALA A 302 -5.98 14.48 -16.31
CA ALA A 302 -6.51 13.67 -17.40
C ALA A 302 -6.15 12.18 -17.24
N ILE A 303 -4.87 11.86 -17.03
CA ILE A 303 -4.42 10.47 -16.81
C ILE A 303 -5.11 9.88 -15.58
N TYR A 304 -5.17 10.62 -14.46
CA TYR A 304 -5.86 10.15 -13.26
C TYR A 304 -7.33 9.81 -13.51
N LEU A 305 -8.07 10.69 -14.20
CA LEU A 305 -9.47 10.46 -14.52
C LEU A 305 -9.67 9.29 -15.50
N ILE A 306 -8.81 9.15 -16.51
CA ILE A 306 -8.88 8.07 -17.50
C ILE A 306 -8.57 6.72 -16.82
N CYS A 307 -7.50 6.62 -16.03
CA CYS A 307 -7.16 5.41 -15.26
C CYS A 307 -8.29 4.96 -14.32
N ARG A 308 -9.09 5.91 -13.82
CA ARG A 308 -10.24 5.66 -12.93
C ARG A 308 -11.54 5.37 -13.70
N GLY A 309 -11.52 5.42 -15.04
CA GLY A 309 -12.72 5.29 -15.88
C GLY A 309 -13.75 6.41 -15.66
N LEU A 310 -13.27 7.61 -15.30
CA LEU A 310 -14.09 8.80 -15.05
C LEU A 310 -14.10 9.76 -16.24
N ALA A 311 -13.13 9.64 -17.12
CA ALA A 311 -13.03 10.42 -18.36
C ALA A 311 -12.47 9.54 -19.48
N LYS A 312 -12.61 10.02 -20.72
CA LYS A 312 -11.94 9.50 -21.91
C LYS A 312 -11.38 10.65 -22.73
N ILE A 313 -10.37 10.37 -23.55
CA ILE A 313 -9.96 11.29 -24.60
C ILE A 313 -10.97 11.28 -25.74
#